data_AF-A0A316CTE0-F1
#
_entry.id   AF-A0A316CTE0-F1
#
_cell.length_a   1.000
_cell.length_b   1.000
_cell.length_c   1.000
_cell.angle_alpha   90.00
_cell.angle_beta   90.00
_cell.angle_gamma   90.00
#
_symmetry.space_group_name_H-M   'P 1'
#
loop_
_entity.id
_entity.type
_entity.pdbx_description
1 polymer ?
#
loop_
_entity_poly.entity_id
_entity_poly.type
_entity_poly.pdbx_seq_one_letter_code
_entity_poly.pdbx_strand_id
1 'polypeptide(L)'
;MKTISASTLACLVIFNAGHALAASSKWVEAQGGKVRLVTTGKPDAQGRLEGILDIHLDEGWKTYWRDPGDAGVPPSLEVSASTNVTSAQLRFPAPQRHDDGYAIWAGYNHSVALPVIFHVAKPDEPAKISADVFLGICESICIPVSAKLTLDPAENADDSADAAAVTTAMRALPLPASPDFDVALVSDDTKTALLDAKLPSGASSADLFIAGGDGYVFATPRKIEKDGKTQFSVEILDRPAAKPVGGGLHYTLVTDKGAVSGMLPYL
;
A
#
# COMPACT_ATOMS: atom_id res chain seq x y z
N MET A 1 -54.44 31.60 51.05
CA MET A 1 -54.45 30.31 50.33
C MET A 1 -54.62 30.55 48.84
N LYS A 2 -53.53 30.55 48.07
CA LYS A 2 -53.52 30.39 46.60
C LYS A 2 -52.23 29.66 46.25
N THR A 3 -52.35 28.39 45.87
CA THR A 3 -51.25 27.54 45.41
C THR A 3 -51.05 27.77 43.91
N ILE A 4 -49.88 28.24 43.50
CA ILE A 4 -49.49 28.35 42.09
C ILE A 4 -48.50 27.21 41.83
N SER A 5 -48.92 26.27 40.98
CA SER A 5 -48.11 25.15 40.50
C SER A 5 -47.25 25.64 39.33
N ALA A 6 -45.93 25.59 39.48
CA ALA A 6 -44.98 25.95 38.43
C ALA A 6 -44.49 24.68 37.71
N SER A 7 -45.12 24.36 36.58
CA SER A 7 -44.63 23.33 35.66
C SER A 7 -43.31 23.80 35.04
N THR A 8 -42.22 23.14 35.41
CA THR A 8 -40.90 23.41 34.82
C THR A 8 -40.79 22.60 33.53
N LEU A 9 -40.88 23.28 32.39
CA LEU A 9 -40.70 22.71 31.06
C LEU A 9 -39.20 22.41 30.87
N ALA A 10 -38.81 21.14 31.00
CA ALA A 10 -37.45 20.69 30.74
C ALA A 10 -37.18 20.76 29.22
N CYS A 11 -36.47 21.80 28.79
CA CYS A 11 -36.00 21.93 27.41
C CYS A 11 -34.86 20.93 27.19
N LEU A 12 -35.15 19.79 26.57
CA LEU A 12 -34.15 18.80 26.18
C LEU A 12 -33.31 19.39 25.04
N VAL A 13 -32.14 19.94 25.37
CA VAL A 13 -31.15 20.37 24.39
C VAL A 13 -30.53 19.11 23.79
N ILE A 14 -31.00 18.71 22.60
CA ILE A 14 -30.35 17.68 21.81
C ILE A 14 -29.04 18.28 21.29
N PHE A 15 -27.93 17.97 21.96
CA PHE A 15 -26.60 18.17 21.39
C PHE A 15 -26.49 17.23 20.18
N ASN A 16 -26.75 17.76 18.98
CA ASN A 16 -26.22 17.17 17.77
C ASN A 16 -24.70 17.28 17.86
N ALA A 17 -24.05 16.22 18.34
CA ALA A 17 -22.63 16.02 18.10
C ALA A 17 -22.47 15.91 16.59
N GLY A 18 -22.20 17.05 15.95
CA GLY A 18 -21.72 17.10 14.59
C GLY A 18 -20.57 16.12 14.52
N HIS A 19 -20.74 15.09 13.71
CA HIS A 19 -19.70 14.11 13.48
C HIS A 19 -18.55 14.90 12.86
N ALA A 20 -17.49 15.15 13.62
CA ALA A 20 -16.25 15.64 13.05
C ALA A 20 -15.74 14.52 12.15
N LEU A 21 -16.06 14.59 10.86
CA LEU A 21 -15.48 13.69 9.87
C LEU A 21 -14.03 14.12 9.74
N ALA A 22 -13.11 13.28 10.19
CA ALA A 22 -11.68 13.57 10.11
C ALA A 22 -11.25 13.72 8.63
N ALA A 23 -9.97 13.99 8.37
CA ALA A 23 -9.40 13.91 7.01
C ALA A 23 -9.32 12.46 6.49
N SER A 24 -10.30 11.63 6.87
CA SER A 24 -10.49 10.23 6.56
C SER A 24 -11.91 9.93 6.12
N SER A 25 -12.04 8.96 5.22
CA SER A 25 -13.34 8.42 4.85
C SER A 25 -13.95 7.64 6.00
N LYS A 26 -15.26 7.39 5.93
CA LYS A 26 -15.88 6.35 6.73
C LYS A 26 -15.20 5.00 6.44
N TRP A 27 -15.20 4.13 7.44
CA TRP A 27 -14.89 2.72 7.23
C TRP A 27 -15.92 2.08 6.30
N VAL A 28 -15.42 1.32 5.34
CA VAL A 28 -16.21 0.37 4.56
C VAL A 28 -15.87 -1.01 5.08
N GLU A 29 -16.87 -1.68 5.64
CA GLU A 29 -16.76 -3.06 6.12
C GLU A 29 -16.68 -4.02 4.92
N ALA A 30 -15.85 -5.04 5.07
CA ALA A 30 -15.70 -6.14 4.14
C ALA A 30 -15.68 -7.45 4.93
N GLN A 31 -15.73 -8.59 4.24
CA GLN A 31 -15.50 -9.85 4.93
C GLN A 31 -14.02 -9.95 5.32
N GLY A 32 -13.76 -10.21 6.61
CA GLY A 32 -12.40 -10.38 7.14
C GLY A 32 -11.66 -9.09 7.46
N GLY A 33 -12.35 -7.94 7.43
CA GLY A 33 -11.75 -6.67 7.77
C GLY A 33 -12.53 -5.47 7.26
N LYS A 34 -11.86 -4.32 7.22
CA LYS A 34 -12.44 -3.05 6.79
C LYS A 34 -11.37 -2.13 6.22
N VAL A 35 -11.79 -1.22 5.37
CA VAL A 35 -10.90 -0.26 4.71
C VAL A 35 -11.41 1.17 4.82
N ARG A 36 -10.48 2.13 4.90
CA ARG A 36 -10.76 3.55 4.75
C ARG A 36 -9.57 4.27 4.13
N LEU A 37 -9.82 5.48 3.65
CA LEU A 37 -8.75 6.41 3.29
C LEU A 37 -8.53 7.40 4.43
N VAL A 38 -7.28 7.79 4.63
CA VAL A 38 -6.86 8.84 5.57
C VAL A 38 -5.83 9.72 4.86
N THR A 39 -5.85 11.03 5.09
CA THR A 39 -4.89 11.97 4.49
C THR A 39 -4.29 12.92 5.52
N THR A 40 -3.21 13.61 5.16
CA THR A 40 -2.63 14.70 5.97
C THR A 40 -3.46 15.99 5.93
N GLY A 41 -4.57 16.02 5.21
CA GLY A 41 -5.53 17.10 5.17
C GLY A 41 -5.25 18.24 4.16
N LYS A 42 -3.99 18.61 3.93
CA LYS A 42 -3.63 19.63 2.93
C LYS A 42 -2.52 19.15 1.98
N PRO A 43 -2.66 19.40 0.66
CA PRO A 43 -1.55 19.21 -0.27
C PRO A 43 -0.42 20.21 0.00
N ASP A 44 0.80 19.88 -0.42
CA ASP A 44 1.89 20.84 -0.49
C ASP A 44 1.73 21.83 -1.66
N ALA A 45 2.67 22.78 -1.79
CA ALA A 45 2.65 23.78 -2.85
C ALA A 45 2.76 23.20 -4.28
N GLN A 46 3.16 21.93 -4.40
CA GLN A 46 3.27 21.19 -5.66
C GLN A 46 2.05 20.28 -5.89
N GLY A 47 1.04 20.34 -5.03
CA GLY A 47 -0.17 19.53 -5.14
C GLY A 47 0.02 18.10 -4.65
N ARG A 48 1.13 17.76 -4.01
CA ARG A 48 1.31 16.43 -3.42
C ARG A 48 0.55 16.37 -2.11
N LEU A 49 -0.39 15.44 -2.02
CA LEU A 49 -1.12 15.13 -0.79
C LEU A 49 -0.80 13.70 -0.37
N GLU A 50 -0.35 13.52 0.86
CA GLU A 50 -0.04 12.21 1.41
C GLU A 50 -1.25 11.64 2.13
N GLY A 51 -1.44 10.33 1.98
CA GLY A 51 -2.46 9.59 2.68
C GLY A 51 -2.11 8.12 2.83
N ILE A 52 -3.06 7.36 3.34
CA ILE A 52 -2.99 5.91 3.47
C ILE A 52 -4.33 5.30 3.07
N LEU A 53 -4.26 4.13 2.43
CA LEU A 53 -5.33 3.14 2.46
C LEU A 53 -5.11 2.30 3.72
N ASP A 54 -5.91 2.58 4.74
CA ASP A 54 -5.88 1.92 6.04
C ASP A 54 -6.70 0.63 5.96
N ILE A 55 -6.02 -0.51 6.00
CA ILE A 55 -6.61 -1.84 5.88
C ILE A 55 -6.52 -2.50 7.25
N HIS A 56 -7.66 -2.64 7.91
CA HIS A 56 -7.75 -3.36 9.16
C HIS A 56 -8.24 -4.78 8.89
N LEU A 57 -7.44 -5.77 9.25
CA LEU A 57 -7.75 -7.19 9.06
C LEU A 57 -8.24 -7.79 10.37
N ASP A 58 -9.20 -8.71 10.26
CA ASP A 58 -9.56 -9.58 11.37
C ASP A 58 -8.43 -10.59 11.64
N GLU A 59 -8.41 -11.19 12.83
CA GLU A 59 -7.39 -12.18 13.19
C GLU A 59 -7.42 -13.37 12.21
N GLY A 60 -6.25 -13.76 11.69
CA GLY A 60 -6.11 -14.85 10.72
C GLY A 60 -6.28 -14.43 9.26
N TRP A 61 -6.69 -13.19 8.99
CA TRP A 61 -6.84 -12.67 7.62
C TRP A 61 -5.56 -12.00 7.10
N LYS A 62 -5.43 -11.96 5.78
CA LYS A 62 -4.27 -11.44 5.04
C LYS A 62 -4.70 -10.57 3.85
N THR A 63 -3.80 -9.68 3.46
CA THR A 63 -3.88 -8.91 2.21
C THR A 63 -2.53 -8.93 1.51
N TYR A 64 -2.46 -8.34 0.31
CA TYR A 64 -1.37 -8.61 -0.62
C TYR A 64 -0.47 -7.43 -0.91
N TRP A 65 0.76 -7.76 -1.30
CA TRP A 65 1.66 -6.82 -1.94
C TRP A 65 1.20 -6.53 -3.37
N ARG A 66 1.84 -5.58 -4.05
CA ARG A 66 1.51 -5.22 -5.44
C ARG A 66 1.64 -6.38 -6.43
N ASP A 67 2.47 -7.37 -6.10
CA ASP A 67 2.57 -8.61 -6.84
C ASP A 67 2.48 -9.77 -5.84
N PRO A 68 1.31 -10.39 -5.68
CA PRO A 68 1.12 -11.48 -4.73
C PRO A 68 1.68 -12.82 -5.20
N GLY A 69 2.13 -12.95 -6.46
CA GLY A 69 2.19 -14.22 -7.15
C GLY A 69 0.80 -14.77 -7.50
N ASP A 70 0.71 -16.07 -7.80
CA ASP A 70 -0.50 -16.68 -8.38
C ASP A 70 -1.71 -16.77 -7.44
N ALA A 71 -1.51 -16.53 -6.13
CA ALA A 71 -2.50 -16.84 -5.09
C ALA A 71 -3.22 -15.62 -4.49
N GLY A 72 -3.05 -14.42 -5.06
CA GLY A 72 -3.61 -13.21 -4.46
C GLY A 72 -4.18 -12.20 -5.44
N VAL A 73 -4.91 -11.24 -4.87
CA VAL A 73 -5.47 -10.10 -5.60
C VAL A 73 -4.74 -8.84 -5.12
N PRO A 74 -3.88 -8.23 -5.98
CA PRO A 74 -3.13 -7.04 -5.57
C PRO A 74 -4.07 -5.86 -5.32
N PRO A 75 -3.74 -4.98 -4.36
CA PRO A 75 -4.54 -3.78 -4.13
C PRO A 75 -4.33 -2.75 -5.25
N SER A 76 -5.43 -2.19 -5.74
CA SER A 76 -5.48 -1.08 -6.68
C SER A 76 -6.39 0.04 -6.16
N LEU A 77 -6.12 1.26 -6.62
CA LEU A 77 -6.83 2.46 -6.22
C LEU A 77 -6.92 3.41 -7.42
N GLU A 78 -8.14 3.71 -7.84
CA GLU A 78 -8.44 4.59 -8.96
C GLU A 78 -9.16 5.84 -8.48
N VAL A 79 -8.77 7.01 -8.97
CA VAL A 79 -9.31 8.32 -8.53
C VAL A 79 -10.02 9.09 -9.65
N SER A 80 -10.38 8.42 -10.75
CA SER A 80 -10.96 9.06 -11.94
C SER A 80 -12.27 9.84 -11.68
N ALA A 81 -13.01 9.47 -10.63
CA ALA A 81 -14.23 10.17 -10.20
C ALA A 81 -13.97 11.34 -9.22
N SER A 82 -12.72 11.65 -8.92
CA SER A 82 -12.34 12.72 -8.00
C SER A 82 -12.47 14.11 -8.63
N THR A 83 -12.60 15.13 -7.80
CA THR A 83 -12.56 16.54 -8.21
C THR A 83 -11.23 17.15 -7.81
N ASN A 84 -10.55 17.80 -8.76
CA ASN A 84 -9.24 18.44 -8.56
C ASN A 84 -8.11 17.48 -8.14
N VAL A 85 -8.28 16.16 -8.30
CA VAL A 85 -7.24 15.14 -8.06
C VAL A 85 -6.99 14.40 -9.37
N THR A 86 -5.76 14.36 -9.85
CA THR A 86 -5.43 13.82 -11.18
C THR A 86 -4.83 12.43 -11.14
N SER A 87 -4.21 12.05 -10.02
CA SER A 87 -3.60 10.74 -9.86
C SER A 87 -3.49 10.35 -8.40
N ALA A 88 -3.36 9.05 -8.17
CA ALA A 88 -3.04 8.46 -6.89
C ALA A 88 -2.05 7.31 -7.10
N GLN A 89 -1.01 7.27 -6.28
CA GLN A 89 0.02 6.24 -6.37
C GLN A 89 0.08 5.45 -5.06
N LEU A 90 -0.31 4.18 -5.11
CA LEU A 90 -0.10 3.25 -4.01
C LEU A 90 1.39 2.92 -3.84
N ARG A 91 1.87 3.09 -2.62
CA ARG A 91 3.18 2.69 -2.13
C ARG A 91 3.00 1.54 -1.16
N PHE A 92 4.05 0.75 -1.01
CA PHE A 92 4.00 -0.53 -0.32
C PHE A 92 5.12 -0.59 0.70
N PRO A 93 4.80 -0.82 1.99
CA PRO A 93 5.78 -1.29 2.96
C PRO A 93 6.50 -2.56 2.47
N ALA A 94 7.59 -2.93 3.13
CA ALA A 94 8.28 -4.17 2.83
C ALA A 94 7.32 -5.37 2.99
N PRO A 95 7.10 -6.20 1.95
CA PRO A 95 6.24 -7.36 2.06
C PRO A 95 6.93 -8.50 2.80
N GLN A 96 6.14 -9.47 3.24
CA GLN A 96 6.61 -10.74 3.74
C GLN A 96 6.35 -11.83 2.71
N ARG A 97 7.23 -12.84 2.68
CA ARG A 97 7.01 -14.07 1.93
C ARG A 97 6.34 -15.09 2.84
N HIS A 98 5.29 -15.70 2.34
CA HIS A 98 4.54 -16.72 3.04
C HIS A 98 4.42 -17.96 2.17
N ASP A 99 4.45 -19.12 2.81
CA ASP A 99 4.24 -20.42 2.19
C ASP A 99 3.18 -21.15 3.02
N ASP A 100 2.02 -21.39 2.43
CA ASP A 100 0.92 -22.14 3.05
C ASP A 100 0.89 -23.63 2.62
N GLY A 101 1.98 -24.10 1.99
CA GLY A 101 2.20 -25.47 1.54
C GLY A 101 1.67 -25.76 0.14
N TYR A 102 0.76 -24.94 -0.38
CA TYR A 102 0.23 -25.05 -1.74
C TYR A 102 0.54 -23.84 -2.61
N ALA A 103 0.77 -22.66 -2.00
CA ALA A 103 1.17 -21.46 -2.70
C ALA A 103 2.22 -20.66 -1.89
N ILE A 104 3.16 -20.06 -2.63
CA ILE A 104 4.05 -19.03 -2.11
C ILE A 104 3.48 -17.68 -2.55
N TRP A 105 3.29 -16.77 -1.60
CA TRP A 105 2.73 -15.45 -1.88
C TRP A 105 3.46 -14.35 -1.12
N ALA A 106 3.30 -13.12 -1.62
CA ALA A 106 3.87 -11.92 -1.03
C ALA A 106 2.77 -10.97 -0.52
N GLY A 107 2.88 -10.55 0.73
CA GLY A 107 1.87 -9.68 1.32
C GLY A 107 2.05 -9.44 2.81
N TYR A 108 0.90 -9.31 3.48
CA TYR A 108 0.79 -8.94 4.88
C TYR A 108 -0.28 -9.81 5.55
N ASN A 109 0.09 -10.48 6.63
CA ASN A 109 -0.81 -11.27 7.48
C ASN A 109 -1.31 -10.50 8.71
N HIS A 110 -1.30 -9.17 8.62
CA HIS A 110 -1.69 -8.24 9.67
C HIS A 110 -2.23 -6.97 9.03
N SER A 111 -3.00 -6.19 9.80
CA SER A 111 -3.48 -4.87 9.39
C SER A 111 -2.34 -3.99 8.88
N VAL A 112 -2.54 -3.33 7.75
CA VAL A 112 -1.50 -2.58 7.05
C VAL A 112 -2.06 -1.26 6.55
N ALA A 113 -1.27 -0.19 6.68
CA ALA A 113 -1.54 1.09 6.07
C ALA A 113 -0.68 1.21 4.80
N LEU A 114 -1.30 1.12 3.62
CA LEU A 114 -0.60 1.31 2.35
C LEU A 114 -0.53 2.81 2.04
N PRO A 115 0.65 3.43 1.99
CA PRO A 115 0.70 4.86 1.69
C PRO A 115 0.21 5.18 0.28
N VAL A 116 -0.47 6.30 0.14
CA VAL A 116 -1.00 6.80 -1.12
C VAL A 116 -0.49 8.21 -1.33
N ILE A 117 0.09 8.46 -2.50
CA ILE A 117 0.45 9.81 -2.92
C ILE A 117 -0.58 10.29 -3.92
N PHE A 118 -1.41 11.24 -3.52
CA PHE A 118 -2.36 11.92 -4.40
C PHE A 118 -1.71 13.15 -5.05
N HIS A 119 -2.12 13.47 -6.27
CA HIS A 119 -1.77 14.73 -6.93
C HIS A 119 -3.02 15.59 -7.12
N VAL A 120 -3.03 16.75 -6.47
CA VAL A 120 -4.06 17.79 -6.54
C VAL A 120 -3.65 18.81 -7.59
N ALA A 121 -4.46 19.01 -8.64
CA ALA A 121 -4.07 19.85 -9.78
C ALA A 121 -3.90 21.32 -9.39
N LYS A 122 -4.76 21.81 -8.50
CA LYS A 122 -4.76 23.18 -8.02
C LYS A 122 -4.80 23.19 -6.49
N PRO A 123 -3.64 23.29 -5.82
CA PRO A 123 -3.55 23.10 -4.36
C PRO A 123 -4.40 24.09 -3.54
N ASP A 124 -4.64 25.29 -4.10
CA ASP A 124 -5.42 26.36 -3.46
C ASP A 124 -6.94 26.28 -3.74
N GLU A 125 -7.39 25.32 -4.56
CA GLU A 125 -8.82 25.09 -4.83
C GLU A 125 -9.34 23.84 -4.09
N PRO A 126 -10.63 23.79 -3.70
CA PRO A 126 -11.19 22.60 -3.07
C PRO A 126 -10.95 21.32 -3.87
N ALA A 127 -10.61 20.25 -3.16
CA ALA A 127 -10.41 18.93 -3.73
C ALA A 127 -11.35 17.93 -3.07
N LYS A 128 -11.83 16.95 -3.85
CA LYS A 128 -12.63 15.84 -3.32
C LYS A 128 -12.07 14.54 -3.87
N ILE A 129 -11.60 13.68 -2.98
CA ILE A 129 -11.16 12.33 -3.35
C ILE A 129 -12.39 11.44 -3.43
N SER A 130 -12.54 10.77 -4.58
CA SER A 130 -13.45 9.64 -4.79
C SER A 130 -12.61 8.50 -5.36
N ALA A 131 -12.22 7.60 -4.48
CA ALA A 131 -11.37 6.47 -4.81
C ALA A 131 -12.20 5.18 -4.94
N ASP A 132 -12.05 4.51 -6.07
CA ASP A 132 -12.51 3.14 -6.26
C ASP A 132 -11.33 2.22 -5.92
N VAL A 133 -11.48 1.44 -4.86
CA VAL A 133 -10.45 0.53 -4.33
C VAL A 133 -10.85 -0.90 -4.62
N PHE A 134 -9.89 -1.70 -5.11
CA PHE A 134 -10.05 -3.14 -5.31
C PHE A 134 -8.87 -3.87 -4.68
N LEU A 135 -9.11 -4.87 -3.82
CA LEU A 135 -8.05 -5.66 -3.18
C LEU A 135 -8.53 -7.05 -2.77
N GLY A 136 -7.62 -7.95 -2.47
CA GLY A 136 -7.94 -9.21 -1.77
C GLY A 136 -7.85 -9.06 -0.25
N ILE A 137 -8.87 -9.53 0.46
CA ILE A 137 -8.82 -9.84 1.90
C ILE A 137 -9.15 -11.33 2.04
N CYS A 138 -8.18 -12.11 2.50
CA CYS A 138 -8.19 -13.56 2.29
C CYS A 138 -7.86 -14.29 3.60
N GLU A 139 -8.49 -15.44 3.85
CA GLU A 139 -8.17 -16.34 4.98
C GLU A 139 -7.75 -17.68 4.36
N SER A 140 -8.69 -18.63 4.27
CA SER A 140 -8.52 -19.89 3.53
C SER A 140 -8.83 -19.75 2.04
N ILE A 141 -9.77 -18.86 1.71
CA ILE A 141 -10.12 -18.49 0.34
C ILE A 141 -9.95 -17.00 0.17
N CYS A 142 -9.78 -16.58 -1.08
CA CYS A 142 -9.57 -15.18 -1.36
C CYS A 142 -10.85 -14.44 -1.74
N ILE A 143 -11.16 -13.37 -1.00
CA ILE A 143 -12.34 -12.54 -1.23
C ILE A 143 -11.93 -11.23 -1.90
N PRO A 144 -12.30 -11.00 -3.17
CA PRO A 144 -12.13 -9.71 -3.81
C PRO A 144 -13.07 -8.68 -3.17
N VAL A 145 -12.49 -7.59 -2.67
CA VAL A 145 -13.18 -6.49 -2.03
C VAL A 145 -13.17 -5.29 -2.97
N SER A 146 -14.36 -4.75 -3.27
CA SER A 146 -14.53 -3.48 -3.97
C SER A 146 -15.12 -2.45 -3.01
N ALA A 147 -14.42 -1.33 -2.81
CA ALA A 147 -14.86 -0.26 -1.92
C ALA A 147 -14.81 1.09 -2.63
N LYS A 148 -15.85 1.89 -2.47
CA LYS A 148 -15.85 3.30 -2.90
C LYS A 148 -15.65 4.19 -1.68
N LEU A 149 -14.50 4.86 -1.63
CA LEU A 149 -14.08 5.70 -0.52
C LEU A 149 -14.09 7.15 -0.95
N THR A 150 -14.75 8.01 -0.18
CA THR A 150 -14.83 9.44 -0.46
C THR A 150 -14.41 10.24 0.76
N LEU A 151 -13.59 11.27 0.55
CA LEU A 151 -13.24 12.24 1.58
C LEU A 151 -12.93 13.62 0.95
N ASP A 152 -13.19 14.68 1.70
CA ASP A 152 -12.68 16.02 1.44
C ASP A 152 -11.44 16.22 2.32
N PRO A 153 -10.23 16.34 1.75
CA PRO A 153 -9.01 16.46 2.56
C PRO A 153 -9.05 17.67 3.50
N ALA A 154 -9.71 18.77 3.10
CA ALA A 154 -9.78 19.97 3.92
C ALA A 154 -10.69 19.81 5.14
N GLU A 155 -11.58 18.81 5.14
CA GLU A 155 -12.46 18.52 6.27
C GLU A 155 -11.63 17.99 7.45
N ASN A 156 -11.53 18.79 8.51
CA ASN A 156 -10.72 18.49 9.71
C ASN A 156 -9.24 18.14 9.39
N ALA A 157 -8.63 18.92 8.49
CA ALA A 157 -7.23 18.78 8.07
C ALA A 157 -6.18 18.85 9.19
N ASP A 158 -6.56 19.30 10.39
CA ASP A 158 -5.66 19.45 11.54
C ASP A 158 -5.74 18.26 12.52
N ASP A 159 -6.36 17.14 12.13
CA ASP A 159 -6.38 15.91 12.93
C ASP A 159 -4.96 15.33 13.08
N SER A 160 -4.39 15.50 14.27
CA SER A 160 -3.04 15.05 14.59
C SER A 160 -2.87 13.52 14.59
N ALA A 161 -3.93 12.75 14.83
CA ALA A 161 -3.87 11.29 14.83
C ALA A 161 -3.81 10.75 13.40
N ASP A 162 -4.63 11.30 12.51
CA ASP A 162 -4.61 10.97 11.08
C ASP A 162 -3.27 11.35 10.46
N ALA A 163 -2.75 12.56 10.73
CA ALA A 163 -1.44 13.00 10.25
C ALA A 163 -0.29 12.10 10.77
N ALA A 164 -0.35 11.67 12.03
CA ALA A 164 0.64 10.76 12.62
C ALA A 164 0.58 9.36 12.00
N ALA A 165 -0.62 8.84 11.71
CA ALA A 165 -0.81 7.56 11.03
C ALA A 165 -0.20 7.59 9.62
N VAL A 166 -0.48 8.63 8.84
CA VAL A 166 0.10 8.81 7.50
C VAL A 166 1.62 8.92 7.56
N THR A 167 2.15 9.75 8.48
CA THR A 167 3.61 9.92 8.65
C THR A 167 4.29 8.59 9.01
N THR A 168 3.66 7.80 9.88
CA THR A 168 4.19 6.49 10.31
C THR A 168 4.24 5.52 9.12
N ALA A 169 3.17 5.44 8.34
CA ALA A 169 3.11 4.55 7.18
C ALA A 169 4.11 4.97 6.08
N MET A 170 4.26 6.28 5.83
CA MET A 170 5.24 6.81 4.89
C MET A 170 6.68 6.46 5.28
N ARG A 171 7.00 6.48 6.58
CA ARG A 171 8.32 6.09 7.11
C ARG A 171 8.57 4.58 7.10
N ALA A 172 7.53 3.77 7.01
CA ALA A 172 7.64 2.30 6.92
C ALA A 172 7.95 1.80 5.50
N LEU A 173 7.98 2.69 4.50
CA LEU A 173 8.36 2.34 3.14
C LEU A 173 9.83 1.90 3.07
N PRO A 174 10.18 0.92 2.22
CA PRO A 174 11.57 0.60 1.93
C PRO A 174 12.32 1.84 1.44
N LEU A 175 13.57 1.98 1.88
CA LEU A 175 14.42 3.08 1.43
C LEU A 175 14.76 2.92 -0.06
N PRO A 176 15.11 4.00 -0.76
CA PRO A 176 15.73 3.86 -2.08
C PRO A 176 16.98 2.99 -2.00
N ALA A 177 17.19 2.14 -3.01
CA ALA A 177 18.42 1.37 -3.15
C ALA A 177 19.66 2.26 -3.10
N SER A 178 20.75 1.70 -2.56
CA SER A 178 22.02 2.40 -2.35
C SER A 178 23.19 1.53 -2.80
N PRO A 179 24.40 2.09 -3.05
CA PRO A 179 25.53 1.31 -3.53
C PRO A 179 25.91 0.07 -2.71
N ASP A 180 25.54 0.03 -1.43
CA ASP A 180 25.83 -1.06 -0.49
C ASP A 180 24.60 -1.92 -0.12
N PHE A 181 23.41 -1.54 -0.60
CA PHE A 181 22.16 -2.28 -0.40
C PHE A 181 21.26 -2.11 -1.62
N ASP A 182 21.36 -3.06 -2.56
CA ASP A 182 20.81 -2.97 -3.92
C ASP A 182 20.78 -4.34 -4.60
N VAL A 183 20.02 -4.45 -5.69
CA VAL A 183 19.94 -5.62 -6.56
C VAL A 183 20.22 -5.20 -7.99
N ALA A 184 21.15 -5.90 -8.65
CA ALA A 184 21.54 -5.62 -10.03
C ALA A 184 21.42 -6.87 -10.90
N LEU A 185 20.94 -6.69 -12.14
CA LEU A 185 20.95 -7.75 -13.15
C LEU A 185 22.38 -8.10 -13.56
N VAL A 186 22.73 -9.39 -13.45
CA VAL A 186 24.03 -9.93 -13.90
C VAL A 186 23.92 -10.47 -15.31
N SER A 187 22.91 -11.31 -15.52
CA SER A 187 22.64 -11.96 -16.80
C SER A 187 21.21 -12.48 -16.82
N ASP A 188 20.63 -12.58 -17.99
CA ASP A 188 19.36 -13.22 -18.23
C ASP A 188 19.36 -14.02 -19.53
N ASP A 189 18.48 -15.00 -19.58
CA ASP A 189 18.09 -15.72 -20.78
C ASP A 189 16.55 -15.79 -20.84
N THR A 190 16.01 -16.49 -21.84
CA THR A 190 14.57 -16.56 -22.07
C THR A 190 13.77 -17.13 -20.89
N LYS A 191 14.39 -17.86 -19.96
CA LYS A 191 13.74 -18.54 -18.83
C LYS A 191 14.21 -18.06 -17.47
N THR A 192 15.43 -17.54 -17.35
CA THR A 192 16.02 -17.23 -16.04
C THR A 192 16.76 -15.91 -16.06
N ALA A 193 16.58 -15.11 -15.00
CA ALA A 193 17.44 -13.98 -14.68
C ALA A 193 18.27 -14.29 -13.43
N LEU A 194 19.53 -13.87 -13.46
CA LEU A 194 20.46 -13.94 -12.34
C LEU A 194 20.76 -12.53 -11.85
N LEU A 195 20.55 -12.30 -10.56
CA LEU A 195 20.65 -10.99 -9.93
C LEU A 195 21.69 -11.04 -8.80
N ASP A 196 22.63 -10.10 -8.80
CA ASP A 196 23.55 -9.88 -7.67
C ASP A 196 22.82 -9.05 -6.61
N ALA A 197 22.84 -9.49 -5.35
CA ALA A 197 22.33 -8.70 -4.23
C ALA A 197 23.49 -8.22 -3.35
N LYS A 198 23.55 -6.91 -3.16
CA LYS A 198 24.42 -6.30 -2.15
C LYS A 198 23.62 -6.18 -0.87
N LEU A 199 24.15 -6.74 0.22
CA LEU A 199 23.50 -6.75 1.51
C LEU A 199 24.28 -5.86 2.50
N PRO A 200 23.58 -5.17 3.42
CA PRO A 200 24.26 -4.41 4.46
C PRO A 200 25.08 -5.35 5.36
N SER A 201 26.17 -4.83 5.91
CA SER A 201 27.07 -5.61 6.76
C SER A 201 26.32 -6.25 7.95
N GLY A 202 26.56 -7.55 8.16
CA GLY A 202 25.94 -8.32 9.24
C GLY A 202 24.48 -8.69 9.02
N ALA A 203 23.93 -8.51 7.81
CA ALA A 203 22.66 -9.11 7.43
C ALA A 203 22.74 -10.64 7.45
N SER A 204 21.74 -11.27 8.04
CA SER A 204 21.65 -12.73 8.19
C SER A 204 20.55 -13.35 7.34
N SER A 205 19.60 -12.53 6.89
CA SER A 205 18.52 -12.93 5.97
C SER A 205 18.42 -11.97 4.79
N ALA A 206 17.86 -12.48 3.68
CA ALA A 206 17.61 -11.71 2.48
C ALA A 206 16.49 -12.38 1.68
N ASP A 207 15.44 -11.62 1.38
CA ASP A 207 14.35 -11.99 0.48
C ASP A 207 14.21 -10.93 -0.61
N LEU A 208 14.10 -11.39 -1.85
CA LEU A 208 13.89 -10.54 -3.01
C LEU A 208 12.48 -10.71 -3.55
N PHE A 209 11.77 -9.60 -3.71
CA PHE A 209 10.46 -9.50 -4.32
C PHE A 209 10.58 -8.69 -5.61
N ILE A 210 10.02 -9.19 -6.70
CA ILE A 210 9.99 -8.52 -8.01
C ILE A 210 8.53 -8.45 -8.43
N ALA A 211 8.07 -7.28 -8.82
CA ALA A 211 6.74 -7.10 -9.36
C ALA A 211 6.78 -7.23 -10.89
N GLY A 212 6.11 -8.27 -11.39
CA GLY A 212 5.83 -8.57 -12.81
C GLY A 212 4.82 -7.60 -13.41
N GLY A 213 5.15 -6.30 -13.41
CA GLY A 213 4.39 -5.30 -14.16
C GLY A 213 4.49 -5.54 -15.66
N ASP A 214 3.59 -4.93 -16.43
CA ASP A 214 3.68 -4.84 -17.89
C ASP A 214 3.72 -6.19 -18.62
N GLY A 215 3.05 -7.22 -18.07
CA GLY A 215 2.91 -8.54 -18.69
C GLY A 215 4.03 -9.54 -18.37
N TYR A 216 4.91 -9.22 -17.43
CA TYR A 216 5.87 -10.19 -16.90
C TYR A 216 5.25 -11.03 -15.80
N VAL A 217 5.61 -12.31 -15.73
CA VAL A 217 5.28 -13.18 -14.61
C VAL A 217 6.55 -13.90 -14.18
N PHE A 218 6.83 -13.89 -12.87
CA PHE A 218 8.03 -14.49 -12.30
C PHE A 218 7.68 -15.58 -11.30
N ALA A 219 8.48 -16.64 -11.27
CA ALA A 219 8.48 -17.51 -10.11
C ALA A 219 9.13 -16.79 -8.92
N THR A 220 8.90 -17.32 -7.73
CA THR A 220 9.54 -16.90 -6.49
C THR A 220 11.07 -16.86 -6.65
N PRO A 221 11.72 -15.68 -6.49
CA PRO A 221 13.18 -15.58 -6.52
C PRO A 221 13.83 -16.54 -5.52
N ARG A 222 14.79 -17.34 -5.99
CA ARG A 222 15.57 -18.28 -5.16
C ARG A 222 16.92 -17.68 -4.83
N LYS A 223 17.20 -17.51 -3.54
CA LYS A 223 18.51 -17.09 -3.06
C LYS A 223 19.53 -18.21 -3.29
N ILE A 224 20.68 -17.85 -3.84
CA ILE A 224 21.83 -18.73 -4.04
C ILE A 224 23.10 -18.02 -3.57
N GLU A 225 24.11 -18.78 -3.19
CA GLU A 225 25.45 -18.27 -2.88
C GLU A 225 26.41 -18.68 -3.99
N LYS A 226 27.09 -17.71 -4.60
CA LYS A 226 28.05 -17.95 -5.69
C LYS A 226 29.24 -17.02 -5.54
N ASP A 227 30.44 -17.57 -5.59
CA ASP A 227 31.71 -16.83 -5.48
C ASP A 227 31.78 -15.92 -4.23
N GLY A 228 31.17 -16.37 -3.12
CA GLY A 228 31.09 -15.62 -1.87
C GLY A 228 30.13 -14.43 -1.89
N LYS A 229 29.25 -14.34 -2.90
CA LYS A 229 28.20 -13.33 -3.01
C LYS A 229 26.82 -13.98 -2.92
N THR A 230 25.89 -13.25 -2.30
CA THR A 230 24.47 -13.55 -2.38
C THR A 230 23.92 -13.14 -3.75
N GLN A 231 23.30 -14.08 -4.44
CA GLN A 231 22.60 -13.87 -5.70
C GLN A 231 21.16 -14.39 -5.61
N PHE A 232 20.32 -13.96 -6.53
CA PHE A 232 18.98 -14.50 -6.74
C PHE A 232 18.83 -15.03 -8.16
N SER A 233 18.39 -16.27 -8.28
CA SER A 233 17.91 -16.85 -9.54
C SER A 233 16.40 -16.69 -9.62
N VAL A 234 15.92 -16.06 -10.68
CA VAL A 234 14.50 -15.76 -10.91
C VAL A 234 14.08 -16.44 -12.19
N GLU A 235 13.11 -17.35 -12.10
CA GLU A 235 12.51 -17.94 -13.29
C GLU A 235 11.45 -17.02 -13.86
N ILE A 236 11.45 -16.88 -15.18
CA ILE A 236 10.57 -16.02 -15.95
C ILE A 236 9.51 -16.92 -16.56
N LEU A 237 8.31 -16.85 -16.00
CA LEU A 237 7.18 -17.71 -16.36
C LEU A 237 6.45 -17.16 -17.60
N ASP A 238 6.37 -15.84 -17.71
CA ASP A 238 5.80 -15.17 -18.88
C ASP A 238 6.45 -13.81 -19.14
N ARG A 239 6.35 -13.35 -20.39
CA ARG A 239 6.89 -12.08 -20.87
C ARG A 239 5.90 -11.40 -21.82
N PRO A 240 5.86 -10.06 -21.85
CA PRO A 240 5.11 -9.35 -22.87
C PRO A 240 5.69 -9.63 -24.27
N ALA A 241 4.83 -9.67 -25.27
CA ALA A 241 5.23 -9.92 -26.66
C ALA A 241 6.19 -8.86 -27.22
N ALA A 242 6.17 -7.65 -26.66
CA ALA A 242 7.11 -6.59 -26.96
C ALA A 242 7.66 -6.01 -25.65
N LYS A 243 8.95 -5.64 -25.66
CA LYS A 243 9.59 -5.02 -24.50
C LYS A 243 8.85 -3.73 -24.12
N PRO A 244 8.38 -3.58 -22.87
CA PRO A 244 7.65 -2.38 -22.46
C PRO A 244 8.52 -1.13 -22.50
N VAL A 245 7.87 0.02 -22.62
CA VAL A 245 8.49 1.34 -22.49
C VAL A 245 8.21 1.84 -21.08
N GLY A 246 9.25 2.11 -20.28
CA GLY A 246 9.03 2.52 -18.90
C GLY A 246 10.25 2.41 -18.01
N GLY A 247 10.00 2.48 -16.69
CA GLY A 247 11.01 2.49 -15.65
C GLY A 247 11.61 1.13 -15.31
N GLY A 248 11.10 0.03 -15.87
CA GLY A 248 11.55 -1.32 -15.60
C GLY A 248 10.66 -2.09 -14.61
N LEU A 249 11.23 -3.12 -13.97
CA LEU A 249 10.54 -3.98 -13.01
C LEU A 249 10.83 -3.51 -11.58
N HIS A 250 9.78 -3.21 -10.82
CA HIS A 250 9.96 -2.80 -9.43
C HIS A 250 10.43 -3.97 -8.57
N TYR A 251 11.44 -3.76 -7.74
CA TYR A 251 11.88 -4.76 -6.77
C TYR A 251 11.85 -4.21 -5.35
N THR A 252 11.74 -5.11 -4.37
CA THR A 252 12.01 -4.84 -2.96
C THR A 252 12.94 -5.92 -2.43
N LEU A 253 14.06 -5.51 -1.85
CA LEU A 253 15.01 -6.40 -1.17
C LEU A 253 14.86 -6.18 0.34
N VAL A 254 14.53 -7.25 1.07
CA VAL A 254 14.24 -7.22 2.49
C VAL A 254 15.28 -8.05 3.24
N THR A 255 15.81 -7.52 4.35
CA THR A 255 16.75 -8.19 5.25
C THR A 255 16.34 -7.98 6.70
N ASP A 256 16.98 -8.68 7.64
CA ASP A 256 16.86 -8.41 9.08
C ASP A 256 17.39 -7.03 9.52
N LYS A 257 18.06 -6.29 8.63
CA LYS A 257 18.59 -4.94 8.88
C LYS A 257 17.77 -3.82 8.23
N GLY A 258 16.73 -4.16 7.48
CA GLY A 258 15.87 -3.21 6.78
C GLY A 258 15.58 -3.64 5.36
N ALA A 259 14.94 -2.76 4.61
CA ALA A 259 14.53 -3.00 3.24
C ALA A 259 14.84 -1.83 2.32
N VAL A 260 15.13 -2.14 1.05
CA VAL A 260 15.25 -1.17 -0.03
C VAL A 260 14.34 -1.53 -1.20
N SER A 261 13.94 -0.52 -1.97
CA SER A 261 13.26 -0.69 -3.26
C SER A 261 14.00 0.03 -4.37
N GLY A 262 13.88 -0.52 -5.58
CA GLY A 262 14.47 0.03 -6.78
C GLY A 262 13.80 -0.52 -8.04
N MET A 263 14.44 -0.26 -9.18
CA MET A 263 13.97 -0.74 -10.48
C MET A 263 15.06 -1.59 -11.13
N LEU A 264 14.69 -2.77 -11.60
CA LEU A 264 15.49 -3.60 -12.50
C LEU A 264 15.15 -3.25 -13.95
N PRO A 265 16.08 -3.38 -14.90
CA PRO A 265 15.72 -3.32 -16.31
C PRO A 265 14.70 -4.43 -16.65
N TYR A 266 13.87 -4.18 -17.66
CA TYR A 266 13.02 -5.24 -18.23
C TYR A 266 13.89 -6.36 -18.84
N LEU A 267 13.52 -7.60 -18.50
CA LEU A 267 14.20 -8.86 -18.83
C LEU A 267 13.77 -9.45 -20.17
#